data_AF-A0A2J6SCR9-F1
#
_entry.id   AF-A0A2J6SCR9-F1
#
_cell.length_a   1.000
_cell.length_b   1.000
_cell.length_c   1.000
_cell.angle_alpha   90.00
_cell.angle_beta   90.00
_cell.angle_gamma   90.00
#
_symmetry.space_group_name_H-M   'P 1'
#
loop_
_entity.id
_entity.type
_entity.pdbx_description
1 polymer ?
#
loop_
_entity_poly.entity_id
_entity_poly.type
_entity_poly.pdbx_seq_one_letter_code
_entity_poly.pdbx_strand_id
1 'polypeptide(L)'
;MLGSWNLFRSDGGIELVPEISLIIVQQLVGQSPNAVKSLLLLSKSCHFLLKRYEKSITHRLSYNDDDLVYTNMQQPIIRSSGGTGKETVTALSFPWFCELMHRSNTINFLTSHEITHMEDSTNDWPTLDVPKAELRQRLAMFKKRALLLLYQLADCAVGVEGTRNIRARQSIFLDNLSTQELARLGVMVEVIGQGYFSLTKARLSLEHSATDLLLTANSELSYFDSSMSIPYNESVNDNWIRECMCVFEDLIQRHG
;
A
#
# COMPACT_ATOMS: atom_id res chain seq x y z
N MET A 1 -19.54 6.79 44.83
CA MET A 1 -18.79 7.51 43.78
C MET A 1 -17.84 6.50 43.13
N LEU A 2 -18.12 6.10 41.89
CA LEU A 2 -17.35 5.08 41.16
C LEU A 2 -16.15 5.75 40.47
N GLY A 3 -14.96 5.23 40.76
CA GLY A 3 -13.67 5.84 40.45
C GLY A 3 -13.42 6.09 38.96
N SER A 4 -12.91 7.28 38.68
CA SER A 4 -12.22 7.65 37.46
C SER A 4 -10.91 6.88 37.38
N TRP A 5 -10.81 5.86 36.55
CA TRP A 5 -9.57 5.11 36.35
C TRP A 5 -8.65 5.94 35.45
N ASN A 6 -7.62 6.59 36.00
CA ASN A 6 -6.65 7.37 35.22
C ASN A 6 -5.58 6.47 34.57
N LEU A 7 -5.03 6.95 33.44
CA LEU A 7 -4.39 6.18 32.35
C LEU A 7 -3.29 5.20 32.75
N PHE A 8 -2.51 5.55 33.76
CA PHE A 8 -1.39 4.74 34.22
C PHE A 8 -1.24 4.98 35.71
N ARG A 9 -1.86 4.09 36.48
CA ARG A 9 -1.77 4.07 37.93
C ARG A 9 -0.82 2.94 38.32
N SER A 10 0.20 3.27 39.09
CA SER A 10 1.07 2.26 39.70
C SER A 10 0.27 1.39 40.69
N ASP A 11 0.81 0.23 41.04
CA ASP A 11 0.25 -0.63 42.09
C ASP A 11 0.16 0.09 43.45
N GLY A 12 1.02 1.08 43.68
CA GLY A 12 0.99 1.98 44.85
C GLY A 12 -0.03 3.12 44.75
N GLY A 13 -0.82 3.18 43.68
CA GLY A 13 -1.90 4.15 43.49
C GLY A 13 -1.48 5.51 42.93
N ILE A 14 -0.19 5.72 42.62
CA ILE A 14 0.32 6.95 41.99
C ILE A 14 -0.12 6.99 40.54
N GLU A 15 -0.77 8.09 40.14
CA GLU A 15 -1.24 8.32 38.78
C GLU A 15 -0.23 9.17 38.01
N LEU A 16 0.08 8.76 36.78
CA LEU A 16 0.88 9.56 35.87
C LEU A 16 0.08 10.78 35.41
N VAL A 17 0.77 11.92 35.35
CA VAL A 17 0.21 13.15 34.78
C VAL A 17 -0.12 12.95 33.29
N PRO A 18 -1.16 13.63 32.77
CA PRO A 18 -1.60 13.46 31.38
C PRO A 18 -0.50 13.70 30.35
N GLU A 19 0.41 14.63 30.60
CA GLU A 19 1.51 14.99 29.70
C GLU A 19 2.49 13.84 29.51
N ILE A 20 2.90 13.18 30.60
CA ILE A 20 3.77 11.99 30.54
C ILE A 20 3.03 10.84 29.85
N SER A 21 1.75 10.68 30.14
CA SER A 21 0.91 9.66 29.52
C SER A 21 0.82 9.85 28.00
N LEU A 22 0.67 11.09 27.54
CA LEU A 22 0.65 11.43 26.11
C LEU A 22 2.01 11.19 25.43
N ILE A 23 3.13 11.45 26.12
CA ILE A 23 4.47 11.15 25.59
C ILE A 23 4.65 9.64 25.41
N ILE A 24 4.26 8.83 26.40
CA ILE A 24 4.31 7.37 26.32
C ILE A 24 3.46 6.87 25.15
N VAL A 25 2.24 7.40 25.02
CA VAL A 25 1.33 7.01 23.93
C VAL A 25 1.88 7.44 22.57
N GLN A 26 2.42 8.65 22.45
CA GLN A 26 3.06 9.10 21.22
C GLN A 26 4.18 8.13 20.81
N GLN A 27 5.06 7.74 21.74
CA GLN A 27 6.13 6.80 21.46
C GLN A 27 5.61 5.42 21.05
N LEU A 28 4.61 4.91 21.77
CA LEU A 28 4.00 3.61 21.47
C LEU A 28 3.31 3.59 20.11
N VAL A 29 2.55 4.64 19.78
CA VAL A 29 1.86 4.76 18.48
C VAL A 29 2.86 4.96 17.35
N GLY A 30 3.96 5.68 17.58
CA GLY A 30 5.05 5.79 16.60
C GLY A 30 5.69 4.45 16.27
N GLN A 31 5.90 3.58 17.27
CA GLN A 31 6.47 2.24 17.07
C GLN A 31 5.47 1.22 16.54
N SER A 32 4.22 1.28 17.01
CA SER A 32 3.15 0.36 16.65
C SER A 32 1.85 1.14 16.49
N PRO A 33 1.54 1.64 15.28
CA PRO A 33 0.33 2.43 15.03
C PRO A 33 -0.94 1.68 15.42
N ASN A 34 -0.94 0.34 15.27
CA ASN A 34 -2.07 -0.51 15.63
C ASN A 34 -2.36 -0.56 17.14
N ALA A 35 -1.38 -0.25 18.00
CA ALA A 35 -1.56 -0.22 19.46
C ALA A 35 -2.61 0.81 19.89
N VAL A 36 -2.87 1.83 19.07
CA VAL A 36 -3.86 2.87 19.37
C VAL A 36 -5.28 2.31 19.56
N LYS A 37 -5.63 1.24 18.85
CA LYS A 37 -6.94 0.59 19.01
C LYS A 37 -7.09 0.03 20.41
N SER A 38 -6.06 -0.66 20.90
CA SER A 38 -6.03 -1.22 22.26
C SER A 38 -6.05 -0.09 23.30
N LEU A 39 -5.27 0.97 23.10
CA LEU A 39 -5.23 2.12 24.01
C LEU A 39 -6.58 2.81 24.16
N LEU A 40 -7.31 3.02 23.05
CA LEU A 40 -8.63 3.63 23.04
C LEU A 40 -9.71 2.79 23.75
N LEU A 41 -9.45 1.50 23.98
CA LEU A 41 -10.34 0.56 24.66
C LEU A 41 -10.02 0.37 26.14
N LEU A 42 -8.87 0.87 26.64
CA LEU A 42 -8.43 0.64 28.03
C LEU A 42 -9.39 1.25 29.07
N SER A 43 -9.79 2.51 28.87
CA SER A 43 -10.69 3.21 29.79
C SER A 43 -11.37 4.42 29.13
N LYS A 44 -12.47 4.91 29.71
CA LYS A 44 -13.19 6.09 29.21
C LYS A 44 -12.33 7.37 29.29
N SER A 45 -11.59 7.55 30.37
CA SER A 45 -10.65 8.65 30.55
C SER A 45 -9.54 8.60 29.49
N CYS A 46 -9.06 7.39 29.17
CA CYS A 46 -8.06 7.19 28.13
C CYS A 46 -8.56 7.50 26.74
N HIS A 47 -9.74 6.98 26.42
CA HIS A 47 -10.41 7.32 25.19
C HIS A 47 -10.55 8.83 25.01
N PHE A 48 -11.04 9.53 26.04
CA PHE A 48 -11.23 10.98 25.99
C PHE A 48 -9.92 11.74 25.84
N LEU A 49 -8.89 11.38 26.60
CA LEU A 49 -7.57 12.00 26.52
C LEU A 49 -6.98 11.84 25.12
N LEU A 50 -6.95 10.62 24.60
CA LEU A 50 -6.35 10.33 23.30
C LEU A 50 -7.12 10.96 22.15
N LYS A 51 -8.46 10.95 22.19
CA LYS A 51 -9.26 11.63 21.17
C LYS A 51 -9.14 13.15 21.22
N ARG A 52 -8.97 13.73 22.40
CA ARG A 52 -8.73 15.17 22.56
C ARG A 52 -7.39 15.60 21.94
N TYR A 53 -6.35 14.77 22.06
CA TYR A 53 -5.01 15.09 21.59
C TYR A 53 -4.61 14.38 20.28
N GLU A 54 -5.53 13.67 19.64
CA GLU A 54 -5.30 12.84 18.44
C GLU A 54 -4.53 13.61 17.36
N LYS A 55 -5.03 14.79 16.96
CA LYS A 55 -4.38 15.63 15.94
C LYS A 55 -2.96 16.07 16.32
N SER A 56 -2.72 16.34 17.60
CA SER A 56 -1.40 16.79 18.07
C SER A 56 -0.39 15.64 18.05
N ILE A 57 -0.81 14.45 18.49
CA ILE A 57 0.01 13.24 18.49
C ILE A 57 0.35 12.85 17.05
N THR A 58 -0.65 12.73 16.18
CA THR A 58 -0.46 12.29 14.78
C THR A 58 0.34 13.30 13.98
N HIS A 59 0.11 14.61 14.15
CA HIS A 59 0.90 15.65 13.50
C HIS A 59 2.37 15.56 13.89
N ARG A 60 2.67 15.36 15.18
CA ARG A 60 4.07 15.28 15.65
C ARG A 60 4.78 14.02 15.17
N LEU A 61 4.05 12.92 15.06
CA LEU A 61 4.57 11.68 14.49
C LEU A 61 4.79 11.79 12.98
N SER A 62 3.87 12.45 12.25
CA SER A 62 3.96 12.52 10.79
C SER A 62 4.94 13.59 10.28
N TYR A 63 5.11 14.69 11.01
CA TYR A 63 5.92 15.83 10.54
C TYR A 63 7.43 15.55 10.58
N ASN A 64 7.89 14.69 11.49
CA ASN A 64 9.31 14.39 11.69
C ASN A 64 9.78 13.12 10.97
N ASP A 65 8.92 12.50 10.16
CA ASP A 65 9.22 11.23 9.52
C ASP A 65 9.48 11.44 8.01
N ASP A 66 10.76 11.38 7.63
CA ASP A 66 11.21 11.55 6.25
C ASP A 66 10.66 10.46 5.32
N ASP A 67 10.37 9.25 5.84
CA ASP A 67 9.81 8.18 5.02
C ASP A 67 8.35 8.45 4.64
N LEU A 68 7.63 9.25 5.44
CA LEU A 68 6.26 9.67 5.13
C LEU A 68 6.18 10.76 4.06
N VAL A 69 7.30 11.34 3.63
CA VAL A 69 7.34 12.26 2.47
C VAL A 69 6.84 11.56 1.20
N TYR A 70 6.99 10.24 1.12
CA TYR A 70 6.50 9.42 0.01
C TYR A 70 5.06 8.94 0.20
N THR A 71 4.34 9.53 1.16
CA THR A 71 2.93 9.27 1.41
C THR A 71 2.14 10.57 1.20
N ASN A 72 0.91 10.45 0.69
CA ASN A 72 0.07 11.60 0.31
C ASN A 72 -0.49 12.34 1.54
N MET A 73 0.37 13.05 2.29
CA MET A 73 0.03 13.66 3.58
C MET A 73 -0.99 14.80 3.49
N GLN A 74 -1.17 15.40 2.30
CA GLN A 74 -1.91 16.65 2.13
C GLN A 74 -3.38 16.45 1.71
N GLN A 75 -3.77 15.25 1.31
CA GLN A 75 -5.09 14.95 0.78
C GLN A 75 -5.82 13.91 1.65
N PRO A 76 -7.16 13.87 1.62
CA PRO A 76 -7.88 12.73 2.16
C PRO A 76 -7.42 11.47 1.45
N ILE A 77 -7.16 10.41 2.22
CA ILE A 77 -6.61 9.15 1.70
C ILE A 77 -7.69 8.06 1.70
N ILE A 78 -7.65 7.21 0.67
CA ILE A 78 -8.42 5.95 0.67
C ILE A 78 -7.73 4.98 1.63
N ARG A 79 -8.49 4.36 2.53
CA ARG A 79 -7.95 3.29 3.35
C ARG A 79 -7.61 2.07 2.48
N SER A 80 -6.32 1.80 2.27
CA SER A 80 -5.83 0.61 1.57
C SER A 80 -5.73 -0.60 2.51
N SER A 81 -5.68 -0.38 3.82
CA SER A 81 -5.55 -1.42 4.86
C SER A 81 -6.84 -2.22 5.17
N GLY A 82 -7.93 -2.03 4.43
CA GLY A 82 -9.21 -2.71 4.63
C GLY A 82 -9.85 -3.13 3.30
N GLY A 83 -10.39 -4.34 3.24
CA GLY A 83 -10.84 -5.02 2.00
C GLY A 83 -11.98 -4.36 1.22
N THR A 84 -12.51 -3.23 1.68
CA THR A 84 -13.47 -2.41 0.95
C THR A 84 -12.97 -0.96 0.95
N GLY A 85 -12.26 -0.57 -0.11
CA GLY A 85 -11.61 0.75 -0.30
C GLY A 85 -12.57 1.94 -0.43
N LYS A 86 -13.59 2.02 0.42
CA LYS A 86 -14.61 3.07 0.46
C LYS A 86 -14.55 3.94 1.71
N GLU A 87 -13.77 3.55 2.73
CA GLU A 87 -13.61 4.36 3.93
C GLU A 87 -12.59 5.47 3.69
N THR A 88 -13.08 6.70 3.70
CA THR A 88 -12.25 7.89 3.69
C THR A 88 -11.68 8.11 5.09
N VAL A 89 -10.39 8.43 5.16
CA VAL A 89 -9.73 8.63 6.44
C VAL A 89 -9.47 10.11 6.67
N THR A 90 -9.99 10.64 7.78
CA THR A 90 -9.81 12.05 8.13
C THR A 90 -8.34 12.35 8.42
N ALA A 91 -7.79 13.38 7.78
CA ALA A 91 -6.41 13.81 8.00
C ALA A 91 -6.10 14.05 9.48
N LEU A 92 -4.88 13.68 9.91
CA LEU A 92 -4.41 13.78 11.29
C LEU A 92 -5.24 12.97 12.31
N SER A 93 -6.02 11.99 11.88
CA SER A 93 -6.62 10.99 12.77
C SER A 93 -5.68 9.80 12.99
N PHE A 94 -5.90 9.01 14.04
CA PHE A 94 -5.14 7.78 14.26
C PHE A 94 -5.28 6.79 13.10
N PRO A 95 -6.49 6.53 12.55
CA PRO A 95 -6.61 5.71 11.35
C PRO A 95 -5.82 6.26 10.16
N TRP A 96 -5.73 7.59 10.01
CA TRP A 96 -4.96 8.22 8.94
C TRP A 96 -3.48 7.95 9.11
N PHE A 97 -2.95 8.12 10.33
CA PHE A 97 -1.56 7.83 10.62
C PHE A 97 -1.22 6.34 10.40
N CYS A 98 -2.09 5.43 10.84
CA CYS A 98 -1.92 4.00 10.58
C CYS A 98 -1.86 3.68 9.08
N GLU A 99 -2.71 4.33 8.28
CA GLU A 99 -2.74 4.15 6.84
C GLU A 99 -1.47 4.71 6.17
N LEU A 100 -0.97 5.89 6.59
CA LEU A 100 0.30 6.41 6.09
C LEU A 100 1.47 5.46 6.38
N MET A 101 1.56 4.95 7.61
CA MET A 101 2.59 3.98 7.99
C MET A 101 2.47 2.69 7.18
N HIS A 102 1.24 2.21 6.96
CA HIS A 102 0.98 1.04 6.12
C HIS A 102 1.47 1.27 4.69
N ARG A 103 1.14 2.41 4.07
CA ARG A 103 1.59 2.76 2.72
C ARG A 103 3.11 2.91 2.63
N SER A 104 3.73 3.57 3.61
CA SER A 104 5.19 3.68 3.68
C SER A 104 5.87 2.31 3.71
N ASN A 105 5.38 1.40 4.56
CA ASN A 105 5.87 0.02 4.62
C ASN A 105 5.67 -0.73 3.29
N THR A 106 4.52 -0.57 2.66
CA THR A 106 4.23 -1.17 1.34
C THR A 106 5.16 -0.61 0.25
N ILE A 107 5.42 0.70 0.24
CA ILE A 107 6.35 1.32 -0.70
C ILE A 107 7.76 0.77 -0.49
N ASN A 108 8.22 0.70 0.76
CA ASN A 108 9.53 0.17 1.09
C ASN A 108 9.66 -1.30 0.66
N PHE A 109 8.65 -2.13 0.93
CA PHE A 109 8.58 -3.51 0.45
C PHE A 109 8.65 -3.60 -1.08
N LEU A 110 7.76 -2.88 -1.77
CA LEU A 110 7.66 -2.91 -3.23
C LEU A 110 8.94 -2.41 -3.91
N THR A 111 9.65 -1.44 -3.32
CA THR A 111 10.90 -0.90 -3.89
C THR A 111 11.97 -1.99 -4.07
N SER A 112 12.01 -2.98 -3.17
CA SER A 112 12.90 -4.14 -3.23
C SER A 112 12.29 -5.39 -3.86
N HIS A 113 10.98 -5.37 -4.16
CA HIS A 113 10.27 -6.57 -4.61
C HIS A 113 10.55 -6.88 -6.08
N GLU A 114 10.54 -8.18 -6.42
CA GLU A 114 10.73 -8.69 -7.80
C GLU A 114 9.71 -8.13 -8.81
N ILE A 115 8.48 -7.86 -8.35
CA ILE A 115 7.42 -7.26 -9.19
C ILE A 115 7.77 -5.86 -9.70
N THR A 116 8.70 -5.16 -9.04
CA THR A 116 9.17 -3.84 -9.47
C THR A 116 10.61 -3.86 -9.97
N HIS A 117 11.13 -5.05 -10.30
CA HIS A 117 12.52 -5.20 -10.70
C HIS A 117 12.81 -4.43 -11.99
N MET A 118 13.86 -3.62 -11.95
CA MET A 118 14.27 -2.75 -13.06
C MET A 118 15.78 -2.85 -13.32
N GLU A 119 16.50 -3.74 -12.64
CA GLU A 119 17.91 -3.96 -12.95
C GLU A 119 18.01 -4.78 -14.23
N ASP A 120 18.85 -4.31 -15.15
CA ASP A 120 19.20 -5.05 -16.34
C ASP A 120 20.15 -6.19 -15.97
N SER A 121 19.64 -7.42 -16.06
CA SER A 121 20.43 -8.63 -15.80
C SER A 121 21.20 -9.10 -17.04
N THR A 122 20.88 -8.59 -18.23
CA THR A 122 21.50 -9.01 -19.49
C THR A 122 22.63 -8.07 -19.94
N ASN A 123 22.74 -6.88 -19.33
CA ASN A 123 23.69 -5.80 -19.68
C ASN A 123 23.56 -5.31 -21.14
N ASP A 124 22.40 -5.51 -21.75
CA ASP A 124 22.14 -5.11 -23.13
C ASP A 124 21.63 -3.66 -23.23
N TRP A 125 21.25 -3.06 -22.09
CA TRP A 125 20.76 -1.69 -22.04
C TRP A 125 21.89 -0.66 -21.94
N PRO A 126 21.75 0.53 -22.56
CA PRO A 126 22.73 1.59 -22.43
C PRO A 126 22.97 1.94 -20.96
N THR A 127 24.19 1.71 -20.48
CA THR A 127 24.56 2.02 -19.11
C THR A 127 24.91 3.50 -18.97
N LEU A 128 24.36 4.14 -17.94
CA LEU A 128 24.85 5.46 -17.51
C LEU A 128 26.27 5.30 -16.94
N ASP A 129 27.17 6.23 -17.26
CA ASP A 129 28.52 6.30 -16.68
C ASP A 129 28.45 6.81 -15.23
N VAL A 130 27.87 5.99 -14.36
CA VAL A 130 27.55 6.31 -12.97
C VAL A 130 27.84 5.07 -12.13
N PRO A 131 28.44 5.21 -10.93
CA PRO A 131 28.67 4.08 -10.04
C PRO A 131 27.39 3.28 -9.75
N LYS A 132 27.49 1.94 -9.74
CA LYS A 132 26.33 1.05 -9.50
C LYS A 132 25.59 1.35 -8.19
N ALA A 133 26.32 1.77 -7.15
CA ALA A 133 25.73 2.15 -5.86
C ALA A 133 24.83 3.39 -5.99
N GLU A 134 25.29 4.41 -6.72
CA GLU A 134 24.51 5.62 -6.98
C GLU A 134 23.31 5.32 -7.88
N LEU A 135 23.47 4.46 -8.91
CA LEU A 135 22.38 4.03 -9.76
C LEU A 135 21.27 3.35 -8.96
N ARG A 136 21.62 2.44 -8.03
CA ARG A 136 20.67 1.79 -7.13
C ARG A 136 19.93 2.79 -6.24
N GLN A 137 20.64 3.78 -5.70
CA GLN A 137 20.02 4.83 -4.89
C GLN A 137 19.03 5.66 -5.71
N ARG A 138 19.40 6.06 -6.93
CA ARG A 138 18.52 6.78 -7.86
C ARG A 138 17.31 5.95 -8.24
N LEU A 139 17.49 4.65 -8.48
CA LEU A 139 16.42 3.71 -8.79
C LEU A 139 15.45 3.57 -7.61
N ALA A 140 15.95 3.41 -6.38
CA ALA A 140 15.10 3.36 -5.19
C ALA A 140 14.27 4.64 -5.03
N MET A 141 14.88 5.82 -5.22
CA MET A 141 14.16 7.09 -5.19
C MET A 141 13.13 7.21 -6.32
N PHE A 142 13.45 6.73 -7.53
CA PHE A 142 12.53 6.69 -8.66
C PHE A 142 11.30 5.85 -8.30
N LYS A 143 11.49 4.62 -7.80
CA LYS A 143 10.41 3.73 -7.39
C LYS A 143 9.55 4.33 -6.29
N LYS A 144 10.15 4.87 -5.22
CA LYS A 144 9.43 5.53 -4.13
C LYS A 144 8.53 6.67 -4.65
N ARG A 145 9.06 7.53 -5.54
CA ARG A 145 8.29 8.62 -6.15
C ARG A 145 7.17 8.14 -7.08
N ALA A 146 7.43 7.11 -7.88
CA ALA A 146 6.40 6.55 -8.77
C ALA A 146 5.26 5.88 -7.99
N LEU A 147 5.58 5.14 -6.92
CA LEU A 147 4.57 4.54 -6.03
C LEU A 147 3.75 5.61 -5.28
N LEU A 148 4.37 6.73 -4.87
CA LEU A 148 3.63 7.88 -4.35
C LEU A 148 2.61 8.41 -5.37
N LEU A 149 3.02 8.60 -6.63
CA LEU A 149 2.12 9.06 -7.70
C LEU A 149 0.95 8.11 -7.92
N LEU A 150 1.18 6.79 -7.84
CA LEU A 150 0.11 5.78 -7.90
C LEU A 150 -0.90 5.92 -6.75
N TYR A 151 -0.43 6.17 -5.53
CA TYR A 151 -1.32 6.45 -4.40
C TYR A 151 -2.09 7.75 -4.59
N GLN A 152 -1.46 8.81 -5.09
CA GLN A 152 -2.12 10.09 -5.37
C GLN A 152 -3.18 9.96 -6.48
N LEU A 153 -2.89 9.17 -7.52
CA LEU A 153 -3.85 8.85 -8.58
C LEU A 153 -5.08 8.10 -8.01
N ALA A 154 -4.88 7.18 -7.07
CA ALA A 154 -6.00 6.53 -6.39
C ALA A 154 -6.77 7.51 -5.49
N ASP A 155 -6.06 8.31 -4.70
CA ASP A 155 -6.65 9.24 -3.74
C ASP A 155 -7.38 10.42 -4.40
N CYS A 156 -7.03 10.81 -5.63
CA CYS A 156 -7.68 11.93 -6.30
C CYS A 156 -9.19 11.70 -6.53
N ALA A 157 -9.61 10.43 -6.57
CA ALA A 157 -10.99 10.00 -6.74
C ALA A 157 -11.71 9.67 -5.40
N VAL A 158 -11.11 10.02 -4.26
CA VAL A 158 -11.74 9.84 -2.94
C VAL A 158 -13.12 10.50 -2.89
N GLY A 159 -14.13 9.75 -2.45
CA GLY A 159 -15.49 10.23 -2.30
C GLY A 159 -16.24 10.48 -3.61
N VAL A 160 -15.65 10.10 -4.76
CA VAL A 160 -16.29 10.21 -6.07
C VAL A 160 -16.98 8.89 -6.40
N GLU A 161 -18.26 8.97 -6.74
CA GLU A 161 -19.05 7.80 -7.14
C GLU A 161 -19.23 7.73 -8.67
N GLY A 162 -19.25 6.50 -9.17
CA GLY A 162 -19.45 6.19 -10.58
C GLY A 162 -18.15 6.21 -11.40
N THR A 163 -17.94 5.14 -12.16
CA THR A 163 -16.71 4.91 -12.94
C THR A 163 -16.35 6.10 -13.84
N ARG A 164 -17.34 6.71 -14.51
CA ARG A 164 -17.10 7.87 -15.39
C ARG A 164 -16.52 9.06 -14.63
N ASN A 165 -17.03 9.35 -13.43
CA ASN A 165 -16.59 10.50 -12.64
C ASN A 165 -15.22 10.24 -12.02
N ILE A 166 -14.97 9.01 -11.56
CA ILE A 166 -13.66 8.56 -11.07
C ILE A 166 -12.61 8.77 -12.16
N ARG A 167 -12.88 8.31 -13.39
CA ARG A 167 -11.95 8.46 -14.52
C ARG A 167 -11.76 9.91 -14.94
N ALA A 168 -12.83 10.71 -14.97
CA ALA A 168 -12.70 12.14 -15.24
C ALA A 168 -11.79 12.82 -14.21
N ARG A 169 -11.88 12.41 -12.94
CA ARG A 169 -11.04 12.95 -11.87
C ARG A 169 -9.58 12.50 -11.99
N GLN A 170 -9.36 11.24 -12.33
CA GLN A 170 -8.03 10.69 -12.62
C GLN A 170 -7.40 11.34 -13.85
N SER A 171 -8.15 11.58 -14.92
CA SER A 171 -7.69 12.32 -16.10
C SER A 171 -7.20 13.71 -15.72
N ILE A 172 -8.00 14.46 -14.95
CA ILE A 172 -7.60 15.80 -14.48
C ILE A 172 -6.32 15.72 -13.64
N PHE A 173 -6.16 14.68 -12.81
CA PHE A 173 -4.91 14.50 -12.05
C PHE A 173 -3.71 14.28 -12.99
N LEU A 174 -3.85 13.37 -13.97
CA LEU A 174 -2.80 13.08 -14.96
C LEU A 174 -2.44 14.30 -15.81
N ASP A 175 -3.42 15.10 -16.22
CA ASP A 175 -3.24 16.32 -17.00
C ASP A 175 -2.46 17.41 -16.22
N ASN A 176 -2.50 17.36 -14.89
CA ASN A 176 -1.79 18.30 -14.02
C ASN A 176 -0.37 17.83 -13.64
N LEU A 177 0.02 16.61 -13.99
CA LEU A 177 1.38 16.11 -13.73
C LEU A 177 2.38 16.75 -14.69
N SER A 178 3.60 16.98 -14.20
CA SER A 178 4.71 17.33 -15.09
C SER A 178 5.05 16.16 -16.02
N THR A 179 5.68 16.44 -17.16
CA THR A 179 6.16 15.42 -18.09
C THR A 179 7.05 14.38 -17.39
N GLN A 180 7.84 14.81 -16.42
CA GLN A 180 8.73 13.93 -15.67
C GLN A 180 7.97 12.99 -14.72
N GLU A 181 6.89 13.48 -14.08
CA GLU A 181 6.03 12.65 -13.22
C GLU A 181 5.20 11.67 -14.03
N LEU A 182 4.64 12.12 -15.16
CA LEU A 182 3.89 11.25 -16.06
C LEU A 182 4.77 10.12 -16.62
N ALA A 183 6.02 10.43 -17.00
CA ALA A 183 6.98 9.43 -17.45
C ALA A 183 7.33 8.41 -16.34
N ARG A 184 7.52 8.89 -15.09
CA ARG A 184 7.75 7.98 -13.95
C ARG A 184 6.58 7.02 -13.75
N LEU A 185 5.37 7.56 -13.79
CA LEU A 185 4.14 6.78 -13.60
C LEU A 185 4.00 5.73 -14.72
N GLY A 186 4.15 6.13 -15.98
CA GLY A 186 4.05 5.24 -17.13
C GLY A 186 5.06 4.09 -17.08
N VAL A 187 6.34 4.39 -16.81
CA VAL A 187 7.38 3.36 -16.67
C VAL A 187 7.06 2.40 -15.52
N MET A 188 6.60 2.91 -14.39
CA MET A 188 6.31 2.07 -13.22
C MET A 188 5.12 1.13 -13.47
N VAL A 189 4.07 1.61 -14.14
CA VAL A 189 2.90 0.78 -14.49
C VAL A 189 3.32 -0.37 -15.41
N GLU A 190 4.13 -0.09 -16.43
CA GLU A 190 4.66 -1.12 -17.34
C GLU A 190 5.50 -2.16 -16.58
N VAL A 191 6.44 -1.70 -15.75
CA VAL A 191 7.32 -2.57 -14.95
C VAL A 191 6.50 -3.49 -14.04
N ILE A 192 5.50 -2.95 -13.33
CA ILE A 192 4.63 -3.75 -12.47
C ILE A 192 3.84 -4.76 -13.29
N GLY A 193 3.32 -4.37 -14.47
CA GLY A 193 2.59 -5.25 -15.37
C GLY A 193 3.43 -6.44 -15.84
N GLN A 194 4.65 -6.17 -16.32
CA GLN A 194 5.60 -7.19 -16.75
C GLN A 194 6.07 -8.09 -15.60
N GLY A 195 6.30 -7.50 -14.42
CA GLY A 195 6.64 -8.23 -13.20
C GLY A 195 5.52 -9.19 -12.80
N TYR A 196 4.28 -8.71 -12.75
CA TYR A 196 3.11 -9.52 -12.44
C TYR A 196 2.93 -10.67 -13.44
N PHE A 197 3.06 -10.39 -14.74
CA PHE A 197 2.99 -11.40 -15.80
C PHE A 197 4.03 -12.49 -15.61
N SER A 198 5.30 -12.10 -15.40
CA SER A 198 6.42 -13.03 -15.25
C SER A 198 6.25 -13.95 -14.03
N LEU A 199 5.82 -13.39 -12.90
CA LEU A 199 5.58 -14.15 -11.67
C LEU A 199 4.39 -15.11 -11.80
N THR A 200 3.31 -14.66 -12.43
CA THR A 200 2.12 -15.48 -12.65
C THR A 200 2.45 -16.64 -13.59
N LYS A 201 3.15 -16.37 -14.69
CA LYS A 201 3.60 -17.40 -15.64
C LYS A 201 4.52 -18.43 -14.97
N ALA A 202 5.48 -17.97 -14.16
CA ALA A 202 6.39 -18.85 -13.43
C ALA A 202 5.63 -19.79 -12.47
N ARG A 203 4.65 -19.27 -11.72
CA ARG A 203 3.81 -20.08 -10.83
C ARG A 203 2.98 -21.11 -11.57
N LEU A 204 2.31 -20.72 -12.65
CA LEU A 204 1.54 -21.65 -13.47
C LEU A 204 2.45 -22.75 -14.02
N SER A 205 3.64 -22.42 -14.53
CA SER A 205 4.58 -23.44 -15.04
C SER A 205 5.09 -24.38 -13.93
N LEU A 206 5.24 -23.89 -12.70
CA LEU A 206 5.63 -24.69 -11.55
C LEU A 206 4.51 -25.64 -11.11
N GLU A 207 3.26 -25.18 -11.12
CA GLU A 207 2.08 -26.00 -10.81
C GLU A 207 1.86 -27.10 -11.85
N HIS A 208 2.13 -26.84 -13.13
CA HIS A 208 2.08 -27.87 -14.19
C HIS A 208 3.21 -28.89 -14.03
N SER A 209 4.42 -28.46 -13.65
CA SER A 209 5.53 -29.37 -13.38
C SER A 209 5.34 -30.16 -12.06
N ALA A 210 4.58 -29.62 -11.10
CA ALA A 210 4.27 -30.29 -9.84
C ALA A 210 3.10 -31.27 -9.97
N THR A 211 2.14 -31.04 -10.89
CA THR A 211 1.04 -31.97 -11.16
C THR A 211 1.50 -33.25 -11.86
N ASP A 212 2.61 -33.22 -12.60
CA ASP A 212 3.27 -34.43 -13.12
C ASP A 212 4.05 -35.23 -12.05
N LEU A 213 4.33 -34.63 -10.88
CA LEU A 213 5.13 -35.24 -9.81
C LEU A 213 4.37 -35.55 -8.52
N LEU A 214 3.13 -35.06 -8.35
CA LEU A 214 2.37 -35.21 -7.10
C LEU A 214 0.94 -35.76 -7.32
N LEU A 215 0.87 -37.05 -7.69
CA LEU A 215 -0.21 -37.94 -7.25
C LEU A 215 -0.10 -38.29 -5.74
N THR A 216 0.67 -37.56 -4.93
CA THR A 216 0.86 -37.86 -3.51
C THR A 216 1.48 -36.67 -2.76
N ALA A 217 0.66 -35.76 -2.25
CA ALA A 217 0.84 -35.14 -0.93
C ALA A 217 -0.26 -34.10 -0.67
N ASN A 218 -1.12 -34.40 0.29
CA ASN A 218 -2.00 -33.43 0.92
C ASN A 218 -1.17 -32.34 1.58
N SER A 219 -1.42 -31.08 1.25
CA SER A 219 -1.16 -29.97 2.15
C SER A 219 -2.15 -28.84 1.91
N GLU A 220 -2.76 -28.45 3.01
CA GLU A 220 -3.78 -27.43 3.19
C GLU A 220 -3.27 -26.04 2.74
N LEU A 221 -4.07 -25.34 1.92
CA LEU A 221 -4.22 -23.88 1.91
C LEU A 221 -5.34 -23.50 0.91
N SER A 222 -6.58 -23.79 1.32
CA SER A 222 -7.80 -23.37 0.64
C SER A 222 -8.06 -21.88 0.93
N TYR A 223 -7.66 -20.99 0.02
CA TYR A 223 -8.20 -19.61 0.01
C TYR A 223 -8.65 -19.10 -1.37
N PHE A 224 -8.60 -19.94 -2.40
CA PHE A 224 -9.13 -19.64 -3.73
C PHE A 224 -9.80 -20.86 -4.37
N ASP A 225 -10.68 -21.54 -3.63
CA ASP A 225 -11.53 -22.54 -4.24
C ASP A 225 -12.84 -21.89 -4.71
N SER A 226 -12.85 -21.44 -5.96
CA SER A 226 -14.08 -21.31 -6.72
C SER A 226 -14.11 -22.42 -7.76
N SER A 227 -14.75 -23.53 -7.38
CA SER A 227 -15.04 -24.64 -8.27
C SER A 227 -15.91 -24.17 -9.44
N MET A 228 -15.34 -24.09 -10.64
CA MET A 228 -16.08 -24.35 -11.88
C MET A 228 -15.26 -25.31 -12.72
N SER A 229 -15.65 -26.57 -12.66
CA SER A 229 -15.23 -27.62 -13.57
C SER A 229 -15.77 -27.32 -14.98
N ILE A 230 -14.87 -27.00 -15.92
CA ILE A 230 -15.16 -27.07 -17.36
C ILE A 230 -14.15 -28.06 -17.97
N PRO A 231 -14.57 -29.00 -18.84
CA PRO A 231 -13.67 -30.03 -19.34
C PRO A 231 -12.58 -29.46 -20.22
N TYR A 232 -11.37 -29.96 -19.98
CA TYR A 232 -10.11 -29.66 -20.62
C TYR A 232 -10.13 -30.08 -22.09
N ASN A 233 -9.81 -29.15 -23.00
CA ASN A 233 -9.46 -29.47 -24.38
C ASN A 233 -8.11 -28.81 -24.70
N GLU A 234 -7.15 -29.65 -25.01
CA GLU A 234 -5.75 -29.31 -25.31
C GLU A 234 -5.64 -28.42 -26.55
N SER A 235 -5.58 -27.11 -26.33
CA SER A 235 -4.76 -26.19 -27.12
C SER A 235 -4.67 -24.90 -26.30
N VAL A 236 -3.66 -24.81 -25.44
CA VAL A 236 -3.37 -23.60 -24.65
C VAL A 236 -2.88 -22.54 -25.64
N ASN A 237 -3.86 -21.87 -26.24
CA ASN A 237 -3.69 -20.79 -27.17
C ASN A 237 -3.20 -19.58 -26.37
N ASP A 238 -1.99 -19.07 -26.65
CA ASP A 238 -1.44 -17.83 -26.05
C ASP A 238 -2.42 -16.63 -26.14
N ASN A 239 -3.49 -16.76 -26.93
CA ASN A 239 -4.60 -15.83 -27.03
C ASN A 239 -5.40 -15.60 -25.74
N TRP A 240 -5.55 -16.57 -24.82
CA TRP A 240 -6.35 -16.29 -23.59
C TRP A 240 -5.57 -15.41 -22.60
N ILE A 241 -4.25 -15.56 -22.56
CA ILE A 241 -3.35 -14.74 -21.74
C ILE A 241 -3.17 -13.36 -22.38
N ARG A 242 -3.08 -13.29 -23.71
CA ARG A 242 -3.21 -12.02 -24.45
C ARG A 242 -4.58 -11.38 -24.24
N GLU A 243 -5.67 -12.14 -24.15
CA GLU A 243 -6.99 -11.58 -23.85
C GLU A 243 -7.04 -10.97 -22.45
N CYS A 244 -6.36 -11.52 -21.44
CA CYS A 244 -6.27 -10.88 -20.13
C CYS A 244 -5.43 -9.59 -20.13
N MET A 245 -4.35 -9.52 -20.93
CA MET A 245 -3.55 -8.29 -21.13
C MET A 245 -4.29 -7.26 -21.97
N CYS A 246 -4.95 -7.70 -23.04
CA CYS A 246 -5.85 -6.89 -23.84
C CYS A 246 -7.03 -6.44 -23.00
N VAL A 247 -7.54 -7.19 -22.02
CA VAL A 247 -8.59 -6.67 -21.13
C VAL A 247 -8.06 -5.52 -20.28
N PHE A 248 -6.79 -5.50 -19.87
CA PHE A 248 -6.21 -4.36 -19.16
C PHE A 248 -5.95 -3.16 -20.09
N GLU A 249 -5.36 -3.38 -21.27
CA GLU A 249 -5.14 -2.32 -22.28
C GLU A 249 -6.45 -1.81 -22.91
N ASP A 250 -7.46 -2.66 -23.12
CA ASP A 250 -8.77 -2.35 -23.70
C ASP A 250 -9.72 -1.79 -22.62
N LEU A 251 -9.54 -2.09 -21.33
CA LEU A 251 -10.20 -1.37 -20.21
C LEU A 251 -9.56 0.00 -19.92
N ILE A 252 -8.33 0.25 -20.35
CA ILE A 252 -7.70 1.57 -20.35
C ILE A 252 -8.00 2.32 -21.66
N GLN A 253 -8.02 1.66 -22.82
CA GLN A 253 -8.25 2.30 -24.12
C GLN A 253 -9.73 2.51 -24.47
N ARG A 254 -10.66 1.60 -24.14
CA ARG A 254 -12.11 1.83 -24.37
C ARG A 254 -12.73 2.75 -23.34
N HIS A 255 -11.96 3.14 -22.34
CA HIS A 255 -12.53 3.49 -21.06
C HIS A 255 -11.78 4.61 -20.34
N GLY A 256 -10.54 4.92 -20.71
CA GLY A 256 -9.73 6.05 -20.23
C GLY A 256 -8.79 5.63 -19.12
#